data_AF-D9UPE5-F1
#
_entry.id   AF-D9UPE5-F1
#
_cell.length_a   1.000
_cell.length_b   1.000
_cell.length_c   1.000
_cell.angle_alpha   90.00
_cell.angle_beta   90.00
_cell.angle_gamma   90.00
#
_symmetry.space_group_name_H-M   'P 1'
#
loop_
_entity.id
_entity.type
_entity.pdbx_description
1 polymer ?
#
loop_
_entity_poly.entity_id
_entity_poly.type
_entity_poly.pdbx_seq_one_letter_code
_entity_poly.pdbx_strand_id
1 'polypeptide(L)'
;MMPLTDKTGGHGGGQGGIGHPPSLIGRPRTRGPSSRWLRPARRPALGPDNRRPGHVRPEKPEAAMTTAPDPHTPPDPHTPPAPTDTAATASPAPSPETSPALSPAVSSRRLTVVADQTPDSPAPAGCNSSSPVPDVPGEASRPRKAASKAGADLRGEVLLTLAQLRLATPRQLKALLLPHQQDTDHVRRALRNLLDESPALVGRTHRAQQSYWYCTPAGLAEAAASGELAPTTGRTTGKRIAASKTGLREHGLALVDTVIAFHQAETADHADWQVEVPHPTPAGNLLTDAVALLADGSSAFVEIDRTMSYARLLAKLERYDAYRNAPPSGRGNAARPPRSHWQETYAGPSLERPFPQLLFVFAPAPRRAAPDTREATFHERARPNWRITVATTTLHRLTHGGADRPVWRVVGHGEDRRALTALPKPR
;
A
#
# COMPACT_ATOMS: atom_id res chain seq x y z
N MET A 1 74.14 -26.62 18.35
CA MET A 1 74.68 -25.46 17.61
C MET A 1 73.60 -24.36 17.65
N MET A 2 73.81 -23.33 18.48
CA MET A 2 73.08 -22.04 18.47
C MET A 2 73.88 -21.03 17.61
N PRO A 3 73.50 -19.75 17.38
CA PRO A 3 72.38 -18.91 17.89
C PRO A 3 71.46 -18.35 16.74
N LEU A 4 70.34 -17.64 16.92
CA LEU A 4 69.99 -16.38 17.64
C LEU A 4 70.64 -15.09 17.08
N THR A 5 69.85 -14.09 16.64
CA THR A 5 69.91 -12.64 17.00
C THR A 5 69.17 -11.65 16.08
N ASP A 6 68.76 -10.54 16.71
CA ASP A 6 68.12 -9.29 16.23
C ASP A 6 68.82 -8.47 15.12
N LYS A 7 68.00 -7.60 14.48
CA LYS A 7 68.17 -6.12 14.35
C LYS A 7 66.94 -5.55 13.60
N THR A 8 66.21 -4.49 13.94
CA THR A 8 66.43 -3.13 14.53
C THR A 8 67.01 -2.06 13.59
N GLY A 9 66.35 -0.90 13.57
CA GLY A 9 66.70 0.33 12.80
C GLY A 9 65.94 0.48 11.46
N GLY A 10 65.46 1.66 11.04
CA GLY A 10 65.41 2.95 11.74
C GLY A 10 64.85 4.09 10.85
N HIS A 11 64.05 4.96 11.48
CA HIS A 11 63.97 6.44 11.37
C HIS A 11 63.98 7.23 10.03
N GLY A 12 63.09 8.25 10.01
CA GLY A 12 63.06 9.39 9.08
C GLY A 12 61.63 9.66 8.57
N GLY A 13 61.00 10.84 8.72
CA GLY A 13 61.40 12.09 9.37
C GLY A 13 61.02 13.33 8.51
N GLY A 14 60.18 14.24 9.03
CA GLY A 14 59.77 15.50 8.37
C GLY A 14 58.25 15.63 8.27
N GLN A 15 57.52 16.38 9.11
CA GLN A 15 57.49 17.84 9.36
C GLN A 15 56.84 18.71 8.26
N GLY A 16 55.94 19.61 8.70
CA GLY A 16 55.63 20.87 8.03
C GLY A 16 54.22 20.99 7.45
N GLY A 17 53.39 21.90 7.99
CA GLY A 17 52.07 22.18 7.39
C GLY A 17 51.01 22.86 8.26
N ILE A 18 51.35 23.83 9.11
CA ILE A 18 50.35 24.66 9.81
C ILE A 18 49.84 25.74 8.83
N GLY A 19 48.55 25.71 8.50
CA GLY A 19 47.89 26.71 7.65
C GLY A 19 46.63 27.28 8.32
N HIS A 20 46.66 28.56 8.68
CA HIS A 20 45.49 29.31 9.15
C HIS A 20 44.53 29.66 7.99
N PRO A 21 43.21 29.71 8.24
CA PRO A 21 42.30 30.63 7.57
C PRO A 21 41.96 31.86 8.46
N PRO A 22 41.58 33.01 7.87
CA PRO A 22 41.59 34.31 8.55
C PRO A 22 40.29 34.68 9.28
N SER A 23 40.42 35.61 10.24
CA SER A 23 39.33 36.26 10.97
C SER A 23 38.90 37.57 10.29
N LEU A 24 37.61 37.74 9.99
CA LEU A 24 36.99 39.06 9.80
C LEU A 24 35.53 39.08 10.32
N ILE A 25 35.24 40.06 11.20
CA ILE A 25 34.08 40.99 11.24
C ILE A 25 32.66 40.38 10.97
N GLY A 26 31.61 40.61 11.76
CA GLY A 26 31.43 41.48 12.92
C GLY A 26 30.09 42.25 12.91
N ARG A 27 29.12 41.80 13.71
CA ARG A 27 27.83 42.45 14.10
C ARG A 27 26.69 42.52 13.03
N PRO A 28 25.42 42.78 13.44
CA PRO A 28 24.81 42.70 14.78
C PRO A 28 23.57 41.78 14.87
N ARG A 29 23.24 41.37 16.11
CA ARG A 29 21.90 40.88 16.47
C ARG A 29 20.92 42.06 16.57
N THR A 30 19.71 41.91 16.04
CA THR A 30 18.53 42.70 16.46
C THR A 30 17.61 41.84 17.35
N ARG A 31 16.91 42.48 18.30
CA ARG A 31 16.24 41.81 19.43
C ARG A 31 14.88 42.46 19.69
N GLY A 32 13.81 41.67 19.62
CA GLY A 32 12.46 42.02 20.09
C GLY A 32 11.53 42.70 19.06
N PRO A 33 10.23 42.90 19.39
CA PRO A 33 9.60 42.66 20.69
C PRO A 33 8.59 41.49 20.72
N SER A 34 8.04 41.27 21.91
CA SER A 34 7.10 40.20 22.27
C SER A 34 5.62 40.63 22.21
N SER A 35 4.74 39.64 22.06
CA SER A 35 3.38 39.55 22.64
C SER A 35 2.28 40.57 22.29
N ARG A 36 1.21 40.06 21.65
CA ARG A 36 -0.21 40.21 22.08
C ARG A 36 -1.08 39.11 21.44
N TRP A 37 -2.40 39.15 21.66
CA TRP A 37 -3.42 38.12 21.40
C TRP A 37 -3.43 36.99 22.46
N LEU A 38 -3.95 37.28 23.66
CA LEU A 38 -5.37 37.27 24.08
C LEU A 38 -5.96 35.86 24.27
N ARG A 39 -6.29 35.55 25.53
CA ARG A 39 -7.08 34.39 25.98
C ARG A 39 -8.56 34.60 25.68
N PRO A 40 -9.34 33.51 25.58
CA PRO A 40 -10.65 33.45 26.25
C PRO A 40 -10.58 32.72 27.60
N ALA A 41 -11.49 33.07 28.51
CA ALA A 41 -11.52 32.55 29.88
C ALA A 41 -12.22 31.17 29.99
N ARG A 42 -11.87 30.42 31.05
CA ARG A 42 -12.66 29.29 31.56
C ARG A 42 -12.70 29.33 33.10
N ARG A 43 -13.91 29.39 33.65
CA ARG A 43 -14.42 28.97 34.98
C ARG A 43 -15.93 29.30 35.00
N PRO A 44 -16.77 28.77 35.92
CA PRO A 44 -16.49 28.04 37.17
C PRO A 44 -16.89 26.54 37.05
N ALA A 45 -17.07 25.69 38.08
CA ALA A 45 -17.09 25.83 39.55
C ALA A 45 -16.62 24.52 40.27
N LEU A 46 -16.69 24.55 41.61
CA LEU A 46 -16.43 23.50 42.62
C LEU A 46 -17.27 22.21 42.39
N GLY A 47 -17.02 21.04 43.02
CA GLY A 47 -16.28 20.72 44.26
C GLY A 47 -15.98 19.22 44.49
N PRO A 48 -15.84 18.74 45.75
CA PRO A 48 -14.90 17.69 46.19
C PRO A 48 -15.47 16.24 46.14
N ASP A 49 -14.71 15.13 46.34
CA ASP A 49 -13.87 14.88 47.52
C ASP A 49 -12.84 13.72 47.40
N ASN A 50 -11.89 13.70 48.32
CA ASN A 50 -10.82 12.69 48.47
C ASN A 50 -11.03 11.91 49.79
N ARG A 51 -10.99 10.57 49.77
CA ARG A 51 -10.53 9.73 50.90
C ARG A 51 -10.34 8.24 50.55
N ARG A 52 -9.07 7.83 50.48
CA ARG A 52 -8.56 6.52 50.94
C ARG A 52 -7.96 6.75 52.37
N PRO A 53 -7.43 5.74 53.11
CA PRO A 53 -7.19 4.32 52.79
C PRO A 53 -7.69 3.31 53.86
N GLY A 54 -7.45 2.02 53.62
CA GLY A 54 -7.55 0.93 54.62
C GLY A 54 -7.00 -0.36 54.05
N HIS A 55 -6.14 -1.08 54.80
CA HIS A 55 -5.39 -2.25 54.34
C HIS A 55 -5.47 -3.38 55.39
N VAL A 56 -4.80 -4.52 55.11
CA VAL A 56 -4.66 -5.72 55.97
C VAL A 56 -5.81 -6.77 55.86
N ARG A 57 -5.49 -8.00 56.26
CA ARG A 57 -5.86 -9.30 55.66
C ARG A 57 -6.09 -10.35 56.78
N PRO A 58 -6.08 -11.66 56.49
CA PRO A 58 -7.20 -12.60 56.49
C PRO A 58 -7.41 -13.37 57.82
N GLU A 59 -8.52 -14.12 57.94
CA GLU A 59 -8.56 -15.49 58.53
C GLU A 59 -9.67 -16.35 57.86
N LYS A 60 -9.75 -17.63 58.23
CA LYS A 60 -10.50 -18.78 57.66
C LYS A 60 -10.78 -19.76 58.83
N PRO A 61 -11.40 -20.96 58.69
CA PRO A 61 -12.62 -21.43 57.99
C PRO A 61 -13.74 -21.91 58.96
N GLU A 62 -14.92 -22.29 58.43
CA GLU A 62 -15.77 -23.48 58.74
C GLU A 62 -17.15 -23.24 58.07
N ALA A 63 -17.82 -24.10 57.29
CA ALA A 63 -18.10 -25.55 57.30
C ALA A 63 -19.55 -25.85 57.74
N ALA A 64 -20.38 -26.33 56.80
CA ALA A 64 -21.34 -27.45 56.94
C ALA A 64 -22.59 -27.33 56.03
N MET A 65 -22.90 -28.43 55.31
CA MET A 65 -24.26 -29.01 55.10
C MET A 65 -25.32 -28.19 54.28
N THR A 66 -26.24 -28.76 53.48
CA THR A 66 -26.54 -30.18 53.15
C THR A 66 -27.46 -30.32 51.91
N THR A 67 -27.43 -31.50 51.24
CA THR A 67 -28.37 -32.08 50.22
C THR A 67 -28.67 -31.41 48.86
N ALA A 68 -28.44 -32.20 47.80
CA ALA A 68 -29.38 -32.43 46.68
C ALA A 68 -30.06 -33.82 46.90
N PRO A 69 -31.21 -34.17 46.25
CA PRO A 69 -31.27 -34.71 44.87
C PRO A 69 -32.40 -34.08 44.00
N ASP A 70 -32.32 -33.94 42.66
CA ASP A 70 -32.37 -34.90 41.52
C ASP A 70 -33.82 -35.03 40.91
N PRO A 71 -34.11 -35.68 39.75
CA PRO A 71 -34.54 -34.92 38.55
C PRO A 71 -35.80 -35.45 37.79
N HIS A 72 -35.97 -34.96 36.54
CA HIS A 72 -36.91 -35.34 35.44
C HIS A 72 -38.33 -34.73 35.37
N THR A 73 -38.64 -34.05 34.24
CA THR A 73 -39.57 -34.52 33.16
C THR A 73 -39.80 -33.41 32.10
N PRO A 74 -39.65 -33.67 30.78
CA PRO A 74 -40.03 -32.75 29.70
C PRO A 74 -41.36 -33.12 29.01
N PRO A 75 -42.00 -32.19 28.26
CA PRO A 75 -42.97 -32.54 27.22
C PRO A 75 -42.64 -32.01 25.80
N ASP A 76 -43.37 -32.54 24.82
CA ASP A 76 -43.04 -32.71 23.39
C ASP A 76 -43.22 -31.52 22.41
N PRO A 77 -42.72 -31.63 21.15
CA PRO A 77 -42.82 -30.60 20.10
C PRO A 77 -43.92 -30.82 19.04
N HIS A 78 -44.72 -29.78 18.77
CA HIS A 78 -45.68 -29.63 17.67
C HIS A 78 -45.91 -28.12 17.37
N THR A 79 -46.34 -27.61 16.20
CA THR A 79 -46.44 -28.07 14.80
C THR A 79 -46.63 -26.81 13.93
N PRO A 80 -46.07 -26.68 12.69
CA PRO A 80 -46.06 -25.40 11.96
C PRO A 80 -47.36 -25.12 11.17
N PRO A 81 -47.67 -23.84 10.88
CA PRO A 81 -48.57 -23.47 9.80
C PRO A 81 -47.85 -22.76 8.63
N ALA A 82 -48.30 -23.08 7.41
CA ALA A 82 -48.10 -22.35 6.16
C ALA A 82 -49.34 -22.60 5.28
N PRO A 83 -49.52 -21.93 4.13
CA PRO A 83 -49.15 -20.56 3.78
C PRO A 83 -50.43 -19.71 3.51
N THR A 84 -50.29 -18.45 3.09
CA THR A 84 -51.38 -17.72 2.44
C THR A 84 -50.88 -17.04 1.17
N ASP A 85 -51.40 -17.48 0.02
CA ASP A 85 -51.20 -16.81 -1.26
C ASP A 85 -51.96 -15.48 -1.32
N THR A 86 -51.36 -14.47 -1.96
CA THR A 86 -52.11 -13.42 -2.67
C THR A 86 -51.26 -12.94 -3.84
N ALA A 87 -51.74 -13.20 -5.05
CA ALA A 87 -51.10 -12.74 -6.28
C ALA A 87 -51.58 -11.34 -6.67
N ALA A 88 -50.65 -10.49 -7.11
CA ALA A 88 -50.97 -9.27 -7.86
C ALA A 88 -49.82 -8.91 -8.83
N THR A 89 -50.07 -9.22 -10.10
CA THR A 89 -49.29 -8.97 -11.31
C THR A 89 -48.66 -7.59 -11.45
N ALA A 90 -47.36 -7.53 -11.77
CA ALA A 90 -46.75 -6.50 -12.61
C ALA A 90 -45.48 -7.05 -13.30
N SER A 91 -45.47 -7.08 -14.64
CA SER A 91 -44.34 -7.60 -15.44
C SER A 91 -43.14 -6.64 -15.44
N PRO A 92 -41.88 -7.14 -15.42
CA PRO A 92 -40.71 -6.31 -15.61
C PRO A 92 -40.41 -6.02 -17.08
N ALA A 93 -39.84 -4.84 -17.35
CA ALA A 93 -39.25 -4.43 -18.62
C ALA A 93 -37.94 -5.20 -18.92
N PRO A 94 -37.46 -5.29 -20.18
CA PRO A 94 -36.40 -6.22 -20.57
C PRO A 94 -35.02 -5.86 -20.02
N SER A 95 -34.22 -6.91 -19.81
CA SER A 95 -32.83 -6.84 -19.35
C SER A 95 -31.91 -6.09 -20.32
N PRO A 96 -30.92 -5.31 -19.84
CA PRO A 96 -29.73 -5.02 -20.62
C PRO A 96 -28.87 -6.29 -20.75
N GLU A 97 -28.13 -6.35 -21.86
CA GLU A 97 -27.52 -7.57 -22.36
C GLU A 97 -26.27 -8.03 -21.58
N THR A 98 -25.94 -9.30 -21.79
CA THR A 98 -24.70 -9.98 -21.39
C THR A 98 -23.42 -9.16 -21.63
N SER A 99 -22.68 -8.86 -20.57
CA SER A 99 -21.24 -8.62 -20.65
C SER A 99 -20.50 -9.95 -20.94
N PRO A 100 -19.62 -10.02 -21.94
CA PRO A 100 -18.89 -11.24 -22.26
C PRO A 100 -17.79 -11.57 -21.24
N ALA A 101 -17.50 -12.85 -21.08
CA ALA A 101 -16.36 -13.31 -20.29
C ALA A 101 -15.04 -12.92 -20.99
N LEU A 102 -14.09 -12.39 -20.22
CA LEU A 102 -12.77 -12.01 -20.75
C LEU A 102 -11.83 -13.23 -20.82
N SER A 103 -11.40 -13.57 -22.03
CA SER A 103 -10.30 -14.52 -22.27
C SER A 103 -8.94 -13.85 -22.04
N PRO A 104 -7.94 -14.56 -21.48
CA PRO A 104 -6.65 -13.98 -21.13
C PRO A 104 -5.67 -14.00 -22.32
N ALA A 105 -5.77 -13.03 -23.22
CA ALA A 105 -4.70 -12.68 -24.17
C ALA A 105 -4.96 -11.30 -24.81
N VAL A 106 -4.42 -10.23 -24.21
CA VAL A 106 -4.42 -8.90 -24.83
C VAL A 106 -2.98 -8.38 -24.91
N SER A 107 -2.51 -8.20 -26.14
CA SER A 107 -1.24 -7.52 -26.44
C SER A 107 -1.35 -6.05 -26.03
N SER A 108 -0.41 -5.58 -25.21
CA SER A 108 -0.42 -4.24 -24.61
C SER A 108 -0.59 -3.13 -25.65
N ARG A 109 -1.76 -2.48 -25.67
CA ARG A 109 -1.99 -1.30 -26.50
C ARG A 109 -1.44 -0.07 -25.78
N ARG A 110 -0.31 0.46 -26.25
CA ARG A 110 0.29 1.69 -25.73
C ARG A 110 -0.72 2.84 -25.70
N LEU A 111 -0.99 3.37 -24.50
CA LEU A 111 -1.80 4.56 -24.33
C LEU A 111 -1.16 5.76 -25.00
N THR A 112 -1.74 6.16 -26.13
CA THR A 112 -1.41 7.42 -26.79
C THR A 112 -2.29 8.50 -26.17
N VAL A 113 -1.77 9.22 -25.17
CA VAL A 113 -2.42 10.43 -24.66
C VAL A 113 -2.41 11.47 -25.79
N VAL A 114 -3.54 11.63 -26.46
CA VAL A 114 -3.71 12.55 -27.59
C VAL A 114 -3.78 13.97 -27.04
N ALA A 115 -2.84 14.82 -27.45
CA ALA A 115 -2.99 16.26 -27.26
C ALA A 115 -4.05 16.77 -28.24
N ASP A 116 -5.08 17.42 -27.70
CA ASP A 116 -6.16 18.04 -28.48
C ASP A 116 -5.58 19.07 -29.46
N GLN A 117 -5.84 18.89 -30.76
CA GLN A 117 -5.42 19.82 -31.81
C GLN A 117 -6.63 20.59 -32.32
N THR A 118 -6.71 21.87 -31.93
CA THR A 118 -7.71 22.81 -32.44
C THR A 118 -7.36 23.24 -33.88
N PRO A 119 -8.31 23.24 -34.84
CA PRO A 119 -8.04 23.49 -36.26
C PRO A 119 -7.96 24.98 -36.66
N ASP A 120 -7.53 25.20 -37.92
CA ASP A 120 -7.08 26.46 -38.55
C ASP A 120 -8.07 27.65 -38.61
N SER A 121 -7.51 28.87 -38.68
CA SER A 121 -7.71 29.91 -39.73
C SER A 121 -7.43 31.35 -39.23
N PRO A 122 -7.27 32.38 -40.09
CA PRO A 122 -6.41 32.48 -41.26
C PRO A 122 -5.51 33.76 -41.21
N ALA A 123 -4.61 33.93 -42.17
CA ALA A 123 -3.72 35.10 -42.26
C ALA A 123 -4.36 36.32 -42.96
N PRO A 124 -3.80 37.53 -42.75
CA PRO A 124 -3.79 38.59 -43.76
C PRO A 124 -2.37 38.87 -44.30
N ALA A 125 -2.30 39.33 -45.56
CA ALA A 125 -1.04 39.62 -46.26
C ALA A 125 -0.40 40.97 -45.85
N GLY A 126 0.93 41.08 -46.01
CA GLY A 126 1.70 42.31 -45.74
C GLY A 126 3.08 42.30 -46.40
N CYS A 127 3.22 43.09 -47.46
CA CYS A 127 4.29 43.08 -48.47
C CYS A 127 5.73 43.46 -48.02
N ASN A 128 6.71 42.82 -48.67
CA ASN A 128 7.95 43.38 -49.27
C ASN A 128 9.10 43.94 -48.39
N SER A 129 10.26 43.23 -48.35
CA SER A 129 11.47 43.56 -49.17
C SER A 129 12.84 43.21 -48.53
N SER A 130 13.76 42.79 -49.41
CA SER A 130 15.24 42.83 -49.33
C SER A 130 16.04 41.75 -48.57
N SER A 131 17.05 41.21 -49.28
CA SER A 131 18.23 40.43 -48.84
C SER A 131 19.38 40.78 -49.81
N PRO A 132 20.69 40.74 -49.43
CA PRO A 132 21.51 39.49 -49.33
C PRO A 132 22.31 39.37 -47.99
N VAL A 133 22.61 38.20 -47.39
CA VAL A 133 23.61 37.12 -47.71
C VAL A 133 25.09 37.58 -47.45
N PRO A 134 26.05 36.78 -46.90
CA PRO A 134 26.10 35.31 -46.63
C PRO A 134 26.57 34.83 -45.21
N ASP A 135 26.45 33.51 -45.00
CA ASP A 135 27.31 32.55 -44.26
C ASP A 135 27.87 32.82 -42.85
N VAL A 136 27.37 32.03 -41.88
CA VAL A 136 28.18 31.32 -40.87
C VAL A 136 27.63 29.91 -40.66
N PRO A 137 28.39 28.82 -40.89
CA PRO A 137 27.97 27.46 -40.54
C PRO A 137 28.20 27.21 -39.04
N GLY A 138 27.10 27.05 -38.28
CA GLY A 138 27.12 26.88 -36.81
C GLY A 138 26.12 25.83 -36.35
N GLU A 139 26.22 24.61 -36.87
CA GLU A 139 25.25 23.54 -36.65
C GLU A 139 25.33 22.94 -35.22
N ALA A 140 24.52 23.47 -34.30
CA ALA A 140 24.36 22.91 -32.95
C ALA A 140 22.90 23.00 -32.41
N SER A 141 21.90 22.85 -33.29
CA SER A 141 20.47 22.92 -32.91
C SER A 141 19.71 21.59 -33.10
N ARG A 142 20.12 20.54 -32.38
CA ARG A 142 19.31 19.36 -32.01
C ARG A 142 19.97 18.62 -30.84
N PRO A 143 19.33 18.59 -29.66
CA PRO A 143 18.73 17.30 -29.26
C PRO A 143 17.31 17.39 -28.69
N ARG A 144 16.70 18.60 -28.65
CA ARG A 144 15.36 18.82 -28.02
C ARG A 144 14.24 17.93 -28.60
N LYS A 145 14.19 17.74 -29.92
CA LYS A 145 13.09 17.03 -30.60
C LYS A 145 13.11 15.49 -30.45
N ALA A 146 14.27 14.91 -30.14
CA ALA A 146 14.39 13.50 -29.78
C ALA A 146 14.16 13.27 -28.27
N ALA A 147 14.64 14.20 -27.44
CA ALA A 147 14.50 14.12 -25.98
C ALA A 147 13.05 14.28 -25.48
N SER A 148 12.18 15.00 -26.22
CA SER A 148 10.74 15.09 -25.93
C SER A 148 10.02 13.77 -26.19
N LYS A 149 10.30 13.12 -27.33
CA LYS A 149 9.69 11.84 -27.71
C LYS A 149 9.99 10.74 -26.68
N ALA A 150 11.24 10.64 -26.23
CA ALA A 150 11.63 9.63 -25.25
C ALA A 150 10.77 9.65 -23.97
N GLY A 151 10.46 10.84 -23.43
CA GLY A 151 9.62 10.94 -22.23
C GLY A 151 8.11 10.84 -22.49
N ALA A 152 7.67 10.85 -23.76
CA ALA A 152 6.25 10.81 -24.13
C ALA A 152 5.66 9.39 -24.05
N ASP A 153 6.46 8.39 -24.45
CA ASP A 153 6.07 6.98 -24.47
C ASP A 153 5.69 6.43 -23.08
N LEU A 154 6.40 6.86 -22.02
CA LEU A 154 6.19 6.38 -20.64
C LEU A 154 5.00 7.05 -19.91
N ARG A 155 4.35 8.08 -20.49
CA ARG A 155 3.36 8.90 -19.75
C ARG A 155 2.11 8.12 -19.38
N GLY A 156 1.62 7.28 -20.30
CA GLY A 156 0.48 6.40 -20.06
C GLY A 156 0.76 5.41 -18.93
N GLU A 157 1.89 4.71 -19.01
CA GLU A 157 2.35 3.76 -17.98
C GLU A 157 2.49 4.44 -16.60
N VAL A 158 3.14 5.61 -16.52
CA VAL A 158 3.24 6.39 -15.28
C VAL A 158 1.87 6.77 -14.71
N LEU A 159 0.91 7.16 -15.56
CA LEU A 159 -0.44 7.48 -15.13
C LEU A 159 -1.17 6.23 -14.61
N LEU A 160 -1.08 5.10 -15.31
CA LEU A 160 -1.65 3.82 -14.90
C LEU A 160 -1.08 3.35 -13.55
N THR A 161 0.25 3.31 -13.39
CA THR A 161 0.89 2.92 -12.12
C THR A 161 0.50 3.87 -10.98
N LEU A 162 0.40 5.18 -11.23
CA LEU A 162 -0.07 6.16 -10.23
C LEU A 162 -1.57 6.04 -9.93
N ALA A 163 -2.40 5.64 -10.89
CA ALA A 163 -3.82 5.37 -10.67
C ALA A 163 -4.01 4.10 -9.83
N GLN A 164 -3.16 3.09 -10.04
CA GLN A 164 -3.23 1.81 -9.33
C GLN A 164 -2.65 1.87 -7.91
N LEU A 165 -1.44 2.39 -7.77
CA LEU A 165 -0.72 2.47 -6.49
C LEU A 165 -1.00 3.77 -5.71
N ARG A 166 -1.69 4.73 -6.34
CA ARG A 166 -2.19 6.01 -5.79
C ARG A 166 -1.12 7.03 -5.39
N LEU A 167 0.07 6.60 -4.97
CA LEU A 167 1.18 7.46 -4.57
C LEU A 167 2.52 6.76 -4.87
N ALA A 168 3.46 7.45 -5.52
CA ALA A 168 4.83 6.96 -5.64
C ALA A 168 5.87 8.09 -5.68
N THR A 169 7.13 7.76 -5.42
CA THR A 169 8.29 8.60 -5.74
C THR A 169 8.83 8.29 -7.14
N PRO A 170 9.61 9.19 -7.78
CA PRO A 170 10.26 8.88 -9.06
C PRO A 170 11.23 7.69 -9.00
N ARG A 171 11.82 7.38 -7.82
CA ARG A 171 12.66 6.19 -7.61
C ARG A 171 11.84 4.90 -7.62
N GLN A 172 10.67 4.92 -6.98
CA GLN A 172 9.75 3.78 -6.98
C GLN A 172 9.16 3.52 -8.37
N LEU A 173 8.69 4.57 -9.05
CA LEU A 173 8.21 4.45 -10.44
C LEU A 173 9.30 3.94 -11.39
N LYS A 174 10.56 4.38 -11.23
CA LYS A 174 11.70 3.80 -11.96
C LYS A 174 11.85 2.31 -11.66
N ALA A 175 11.78 1.91 -10.39
CA ALA A 175 12.00 0.52 -9.99
C ALA A 175 10.93 -0.45 -10.52
N LEU A 176 9.74 0.05 -10.85
CA LEU A 176 8.65 -0.70 -11.50
C LEU A 176 8.73 -0.64 -13.03
N LEU A 177 8.80 0.56 -13.61
CA LEU A 177 8.64 0.75 -15.06
C LEU A 177 9.94 0.63 -15.85
N LEU A 178 11.09 0.89 -15.22
CA LEU A 178 12.40 0.97 -15.87
C LEU A 178 13.47 0.29 -14.99
N PRO A 179 13.29 -0.99 -14.61
CA PRO A 179 14.15 -1.68 -13.64
C PRO A 179 15.63 -1.63 -14.04
N HIS A 180 15.94 -1.87 -15.33
CA HIS A 180 17.31 -1.94 -15.87
C HIS A 180 18.02 -0.60 -16.09
N GLN A 181 17.32 0.55 -16.06
CA GLN A 181 17.99 1.86 -16.13
C GLN A 181 18.74 2.13 -14.82
N GLN A 182 19.70 3.06 -14.79
CA GLN A 182 20.32 3.47 -13.52
C GLN A 182 19.55 4.62 -12.87
N ASP A 183 19.33 5.69 -13.63
CA ASP A 183 18.80 6.95 -13.11
C ASP A 183 17.28 7.10 -13.18
N THR A 184 16.77 8.11 -12.47
CA THR A 184 15.34 8.44 -12.43
C THR A 184 14.92 9.51 -13.46
N ASP A 185 15.84 9.95 -14.32
CA ASP A 185 15.63 11.13 -15.18
C ASP A 185 14.56 10.97 -16.24
N HIS A 186 14.43 9.76 -16.80
CA HIS A 186 13.40 9.43 -17.77
C HIS A 186 12.00 9.54 -17.15
N VAL A 187 11.80 8.92 -15.98
CA VAL A 187 10.56 9.02 -15.16
C VAL A 187 10.29 10.46 -14.73
N ARG A 188 11.30 11.20 -14.25
CA ARG A 188 11.16 12.61 -13.88
C ARG A 188 10.77 13.49 -15.07
N ARG A 189 11.19 13.14 -16.29
CA ARG A 189 10.79 13.83 -17.52
C ARG A 189 9.34 13.50 -17.87
N ALA A 190 8.95 12.23 -17.90
CA ALA A 190 7.55 11.82 -18.13
C ALA A 190 6.58 12.49 -17.15
N LEU A 191 6.91 12.52 -15.85
CA LEU A 191 6.13 13.19 -14.80
C LEU A 191 6.04 14.71 -14.96
N ARG A 192 7.09 15.38 -15.45
CA ARG A 192 7.03 16.82 -15.76
C ARG A 192 6.15 17.07 -16.98
N ASN A 193 6.41 16.38 -18.10
CA ASN A 193 5.61 16.49 -19.32
C ASN A 193 4.12 16.26 -19.04
N LEU A 194 3.77 15.23 -18.25
CA LEU A 194 2.38 14.94 -17.86
C LEU A 194 1.76 16.04 -16.98
N LEU A 195 2.54 16.71 -16.12
CA LEU A 195 2.09 17.84 -15.32
C LEU A 195 1.97 19.14 -16.14
N ASP A 196 2.86 19.34 -17.11
CA ASP A 196 2.92 20.55 -17.94
C ASP A 196 1.84 20.53 -19.04
N GLU A 197 1.61 19.36 -19.67
CA GLU A 197 0.61 19.16 -20.74
C GLU A 197 -0.78 18.77 -20.21
N SER A 198 -0.86 18.15 -19.02
CA SER A 198 -2.14 17.66 -18.47
C SER A 198 -2.20 17.81 -16.94
N PRO A 199 -2.08 19.05 -16.40
CA PRO A 199 -2.00 19.32 -14.96
C PRO A 199 -3.22 18.84 -14.15
N ALA A 200 -4.35 18.57 -14.82
CA ALA A 200 -5.52 17.99 -14.19
C ALA A 200 -5.32 16.53 -13.76
N LEU A 201 -4.46 15.74 -14.43
CA LEU A 201 -4.37 14.28 -14.27
C LEU A 201 -3.47 13.83 -13.10
N VAL A 202 -2.37 14.55 -12.86
CA VAL A 202 -1.41 14.21 -11.80
C VAL A 202 -1.11 15.39 -10.89
N GLY A 203 -0.83 15.10 -9.63
CA GLY A 203 -0.39 16.09 -8.66
C GLY A 203 0.95 15.72 -8.03
N ARG A 204 1.65 16.75 -7.54
CA ARG A 204 2.94 16.62 -6.84
C ARG A 204 2.87 17.28 -5.47
N THR A 205 3.59 16.71 -4.50
CA THR A 205 3.87 17.35 -3.21
C THR A 205 5.30 17.06 -2.78
N HIS A 206 5.85 17.88 -1.87
CA HIS A 206 7.25 17.80 -1.43
C HIS A 206 7.35 17.67 0.08
N ARG A 207 8.23 16.78 0.57
CA ARG A 207 8.60 16.68 1.99
C ARG A 207 10.02 16.14 2.09
N ALA A 208 10.82 16.65 3.01
CA ALA A 208 12.18 16.15 3.30
C ALA A 208 13.05 15.92 2.02
N GLN A 209 13.06 16.90 1.11
CA GLN A 209 13.74 16.87 -0.19
C GLN A 209 13.27 15.78 -1.19
N GLN A 210 12.20 15.05 -0.87
CA GLN A 210 11.57 14.10 -1.79
C GLN A 210 10.30 14.67 -2.42
N SER A 211 10.10 14.36 -3.70
CA SER A 211 8.84 14.62 -4.41
C SER A 211 8.00 13.35 -4.45
N TYR A 212 6.73 13.49 -4.08
CA TYR A 212 5.73 12.43 -4.17
C TYR A 212 4.69 12.82 -5.21
N TRP A 213 4.37 11.87 -6.08
CA TRP A 213 3.46 12.03 -7.19
C TRP A 213 2.24 11.15 -6.96
N TYR A 214 1.08 11.64 -7.35
CA TYR A 214 -0.20 10.98 -7.13
C TYR A 214 -1.15 11.24 -8.29
N CYS A 215 -2.02 10.27 -8.56
CA CYS A 215 -3.10 10.43 -9.50
C CYS A 215 -4.26 11.24 -8.88
N THR A 216 -4.85 12.15 -9.64
CA THR A 216 -6.01 12.97 -9.25
C THR A 216 -7.32 12.21 -9.55
N PRO A 217 -8.51 12.76 -9.19
CA PRO A 217 -9.77 12.17 -9.67
C PRO A 217 -9.86 12.11 -11.21
N ALA A 218 -9.39 13.15 -11.91
CA ALA A 218 -9.43 13.21 -13.37
C ALA A 218 -8.43 12.23 -13.99
N GLY A 219 -7.22 12.10 -13.44
CA GLY A 219 -6.25 11.10 -13.90
C GLY A 219 -6.73 9.66 -13.66
N LEU A 220 -7.50 9.42 -12.59
CA LEU A 220 -8.09 8.10 -12.33
C LEU A 220 -9.22 7.80 -13.32
N ALA A 221 -10.03 8.79 -13.70
CA ALA A 221 -11.05 8.65 -14.73
C ALA A 221 -10.43 8.38 -16.11
N GLU A 222 -9.38 9.12 -16.48
CA GLU A 222 -8.58 8.90 -17.70
C GLU A 222 -7.96 7.49 -17.73
N ALA A 223 -7.31 7.09 -16.62
CA ALA A 223 -6.74 5.76 -16.48
C ALA A 223 -7.80 4.64 -16.55
N ALA A 224 -9.01 4.86 -16.04
CA ALA A 224 -10.12 3.90 -16.18
C ALA A 224 -10.70 3.88 -17.61
N ALA A 225 -10.76 5.02 -18.29
CA ALA A 225 -11.23 5.14 -19.68
C ALA A 225 -10.33 4.41 -20.68
N SER A 226 -9.06 4.14 -20.33
CA SER A 226 -8.16 3.29 -21.11
C SER A 226 -8.62 1.83 -21.25
N GLY A 227 -9.45 1.34 -20.32
CA GLY A 227 -9.80 -0.08 -20.19
C GLY A 227 -8.74 -0.96 -19.51
N GLU A 228 -7.52 -0.45 -19.29
CA GLU A 228 -6.40 -1.19 -18.65
C GLU A 228 -6.57 -1.33 -17.12
N LEU A 229 -7.48 -0.56 -16.49
CA LEU A 229 -7.81 -0.66 -15.07
C LEU A 229 -9.29 -0.99 -14.86
N ALA A 230 -9.55 -1.92 -13.94
CA ALA A 230 -10.91 -2.25 -13.51
C ALA A 230 -11.63 -0.99 -12.94
N PRO A 231 -12.92 -0.75 -13.29
CA PRO A 231 -13.67 0.40 -12.79
C PRO A 231 -13.80 0.40 -11.26
N THR A 232 -13.05 1.29 -10.59
CA THR A 232 -13.04 1.39 -9.11
C THR A 232 -13.82 2.60 -8.62
N THR A 233 -15.15 2.44 -8.48
CA THR A 233 -16.02 3.45 -7.87
C THR A 233 -15.61 3.73 -6.42
N GLY A 234 -15.51 5.01 -6.04
CA GLY A 234 -15.26 5.42 -4.65
C GLY A 234 -13.81 5.34 -4.15
N ARG A 235 -12.81 5.03 -5.01
CA ARG A 235 -11.39 4.95 -4.59
C ARG A 235 -10.92 6.28 -3.99
N THR A 236 -10.43 6.28 -2.75
CA THR A 236 -9.89 7.51 -2.12
C THR A 236 -8.65 7.95 -2.90
N THR A 237 -8.66 9.18 -3.44
CA THR A 237 -7.59 9.64 -4.34
C THR A 237 -6.26 9.84 -3.65
N GLY A 238 -5.18 9.63 -4.40
CA GLY A 238 -3.81 9.75 -3.92
C GLY A 238 -3.48 11.12 -3.31
N LYS A 239 -4.19 12.18 -3.71
CA LYS A 239 -4.09 13.54 -3.14
C LYS A 239 -4.25 13.55 -1.62
N ARG A 240 -5.23 12.81 -1.07
CA ARG A 240 -5.49 12.74 0.38
C ARG A 240 -4.35 12.03 1.13
N ILE A 241 -3.80 10.98 0.53
CA ILE A 241 -2.65 10.25 1.06
C ILE A 241 -1.39 11.13 1.02
N ALA A 242 -1.08 11.70 -0.15
CA ALA A 242 0.07 12.55 -0.39
C ALA A 242 0.14 13.76 0.57
N ALA A 243 -1.00 14.41 0.82
CA ALA A 243 -1.12 15.54 1.73
C ALA A 243 -1.13 15.16 3.23
N SER A 244 -1.29 13.87 3.57
CA SER A 244 -1.50 13.44 4.95
C SER A 244 -0.29 13.72 5.86
N LYS A 245 -0.56 14.22 7.06
CA LYS A 245 0.42 14.36 8.15
C LYS A 245 0.39 13.16 9.12
N THR A 246 -0.57 12.24 9.00
CA THR A 246 -0.87 11.17 9.98
C THR A 246 -0.15 9.85 9.72
N GLY A 247 0.91 9.85 8.89
CA GLY A 247 1.67 8.65 8.54
C GLY A 247 1.09 7.83 7.38
N LEU A 248 -0.09 8.18 6.86
CA LEU A 248 -0.76 7.50 5.75
C LEU A 248 0.06 7.56 4.44
N ARG A 249 0.74 8.68 4.16
CA ARG A 249 1.71 8.79 3.05
C ARG A 249 2.80 7.73 3.18
N GLU A 250 3.46 7.68 4.33
CA GLU A 250 4.58 6.78 4.57
C GLU A 250 4.14 5.30 4.70
N HIS A 251 2.85 5.02 4.93
CA HIS A 251 2.27 3.68 4.78
C HIS A 251 2.04 3.33 3.30
N GLY A 252 1.46 4.24 2.50
CA GLY A 252 1.33 4.02 1.05
C GLY A 252 2.68 3.84 0.34
N LEU A 253 3.73 4.56 0.77
CA LEU A 253 5.08 4.36 0.25
C LEU A 253 5.65 2.98 0.61
N ALA A 254 5.43 2.51 1.84
CA ALA A 254 5.84 1.15 2.26
C ALA A 254 5.07 0.03 1.53
N LEU A 255 3.82 0.29 1.14
CA LEU A 255 3.07 -0.59 0.23
C LEU A 255 3.74 -0.63 -1.15
N VAL A 256 4.12 0.50 -1.73
CA VAL A 256 4.82 0.51 -3.03
C VAL A 256 6.20 -0.16 -2.96
N ASP A 257 6.95 0.01 -1.87
CA ASP A 257 8.20 -0.73 -1.66
C ASP A 257 7.98 -2.24 -1.53
N THR A 258 6.81 -2.67 -1.04
CA THR A 258 6.38 -4.07 -1.01
C THR A 258 6.05 -4.58 -2.42
N VAL A 259 5.30 -3.82 -3.21
CA VAL A 259 5.00 -4.15 -4.63
C VAL A 259 6.29 -4.29 -5.45
N ILE A 260 7.24 -3.37 -5.27
CA ILE A 260 8.55 -3.42 -5.94
C ILE A 260 9.30 -4.71 -5.60
N ALA A 261 9.30 -5.15 -4.34
CA ALA A 261 10.00 -6.36 -3.92
C ALA A 261 9.37 -7.66 -4.44
N PHE A 262 8.08 -7.66 -4.77
CA PHE A 262 7.43 -8.79 -5.45
C PHE A 262 7.68 -8.78 -6.96
N HIS A 263 7.57 -7.62 -7.59
CA HIS A 263 7.83 -7.43 -9.03
C HIS A 263 9.30 -7.74 -9.40
N GLN A 264 10.26 -7.27 -8.60
CA GLN A 264 11.69 -7.58 -8.79
C GLN A 264 12.05 -9.04 -8.51
N ALA A 265 11.20 -9.76 -7.76
CA ALA A 265 11.34 -11.19 -7.52
C ALA A 265 10.51 -12.05 -8.50
N GLU A 266 9.87 -11.43 -9.51
CA GLU A 266 8.99 -12.07 -10.49
C GLU A 266 7.83 -12.89 -9.87
N THR A 267 7.47 -12.59 -8.62
CA THR A 267 6.43 -13.30 -7.86
C THR A 267 5.01 -12.78 -8.14
N ALA A 268 4.89 -11.53 -8.60
CA ALA A 268 3.67 -10.88 -9.06
C ALA A 268 4.09 -9.65 -9.88
N ASP A 269 3.48 -9.37 -11.04
CA ASP A 269 3.73 -8.08 -11.70
C ASP A 269 3.11 -6.94 -10.87
N HIS A 270 3.57 -5.71 -11.06
CA HIS A 270 3.07 -4.53 -10.39
C HIS A 270 1.66 -4.10 -10.83
N ALA A 271 1.21 -4.48 -12.04
CA ALA A 271 -0.16 -4.28 -12.51
C ALA A 271 -1.15 -5.25 -11.84
N ASP A 272 -0.68 -6.43 -11.40
CA ASP A 272 -1.47 -7.50 -10.78
C ASP A 272 -1.89 -7.22 -9.32
N TRP A 273 -1.66 -5.99 -8.83
CA TRP A 273 -1.98 -5.56 -7.46
C TRP A 273 -3.23 -4.69 -7.42
N GLN A 274 -4.15 -4.99 -6.51
CA GLN A 274 -5.31 -4.16 -6.21
C GLN A 274 -5.18 -3.53 -4.82
N VAL A 275 -5.11 -2.21 -4.73
CA VAL A 275 -4.94 -1.45 -3.47
C VAL A 275 -6.29 -1.03 -2.86
N GLU A 276 -6.43 -1.17 -1.53
CA GLU A 276 -7.64 -0.91 -0.72
C GLU A 276 -8.87 -1.71 -1.17
N VAL A 277 -8.75 -3.05 -1.22
CA VAL A 277 -9.86 -3.93 -1.64
C VAL A 277 -10.83 -4.18 -0.48
N PRO A 278 -12.14 -3.89 -0.65
CA PRO A 278 -13.15 -4.19 0.34
C PRO A 278 -13.62 -5.65 0.25
N HIS A 279 -13.67 -6.32 1.38
CA HIS A 279 -14.16 -7.68 1.55
C HIS A 279 -15.41 -7.65 2.45
N PRO A 280 -16.60 -8.00 1.94
CA PRO A 280 -17.82 -7.94 2.74
C PRO A 280 -17.81 -9.01 3.83
N THR A 281 -18.12 -8.61 5.07
CA THR A 281 -18.33 -9.52 6.19
C THR A 281 -19.63 -9.16 6.92
N PRO A 282 -20.24 -10.05 7.72
CA PRO A 282 -21.39 -9.72 8.55
C PRO A 282 -21.17 -8.54 9.52
N ALA A 283 -19.91 -8.25 9.89
CA ALA A 283 -19.52 -7.12 10.74
C ALA A 283 -19.12 -5.86 9.94
N GLY A 284 -19.57 -5.77 8.68
CA GLY A 284 -19.19 -4.72 7.72
C GLY A 284 -17.91 -5.06 6.94
N ASN A 285 -17.49 -4.16 6.06
CA ASN A 285 -16.36 -4.42 5.16
C ASN A 285 -15.03 -4.51 5.94
N LEU A 286 -14.29 -5.59 5.69
CA LEU A 286 -12.86 -5.70 5.95
C LEU A 286 -12.12 -5.02 4.79
N LEU A 287 -11.22 -4.09 5.08
CA LEU A 287 -10.40 -3.45 4.05
C LEU A 287 -8.97 -4.01 4.12
N THR A 288 -8.58 -4.71 3.06
CA THR A 288 -7.22 -5.20 2.85
C THR A 288 -6.37 -4.09 2.23
N ASP A 289 -5.15 -3.89 2.72
CA ASP A 289 -4.29 -2.80 2.21
C ASP A 289 -3.94 -3.02 0.73
N ALA A 290 -3.60 -4.25 0.33
CA ALA A 290 -3.64 -4.68 -1.07
C ALA A 290 -3.87 -6.19 -1.26
N VAL A 291 -4.37 -6.58 -2.43
CA VAL A 291 -4.45 -7.96 -2.91
C VAL A 291 -3.52 -8.10 -4.11
N ALA A 292 -2.67 -9.12 -4.11
CA ALA A 292 -1.78 -9.44 -5.24
C ALA A 292 -2.25 -10.73 -5.93
N LEU A 293 -2.30 -10.74 -7.26
CA LEU A 293 -2.30 -11.96 -8.05
C LEU A 293 -0.84 -12.39 -8.24
N LEU A 294 -0.50 -13.60 -7.80
CA LEU A 294 0.84 -14.16 -7.87
C LEU A 294 1.08 -14.86 -9.22
N ALA A 295 2.35 -15.05 -9.59
CA ALA A 295 2.75 -15.70 -10.84
C ALA A 295 2.31 -17.18 -10.96
N ASP A 296 2.01 -17.86 -9.86
CA ASP A 296 1.36 -19.19 -9.85
C ASP A 296 -0.17 -19.13 -10.07
N GLY A 297 -0.69 -17.93 -10.32
CA GLY A 297 -2.09 -17.60 -10.52
C GLY A 297 -2.91 -17.58 -9.22
N SER A 298 -2.33 -17.81 -8.04
CA SER A 298 -3.03 -17.70 -6.75
C SER A 298 -3.09 -16.25 -6.26
N SER A 299 -3.87 -15.96 -5.22
CA SER A 299 -3.96 -14.61 -4.64
C SER A 299 -3.38 -14.56 -3.23
N ALA A 300 -2.78 -13.41 -2.88
CA ALA A 300 -2.34 -13.09 -1.53
C ALA A 300 -2.96 -11.78 -1.04
N PHE A 301 -3.38 -11.75 0.23
CA PHE A 301 -3.80 -10.55 0.93
C PHE A 301 -2.61 -9.96 1.67
N VAL A 302 -2.33 -8.68 1.45
CA VAL A 302 -1.12 -8.00 1.94
C VAL A 302 -1.51 -6.84 2.86
N GLU A 303 -0.86 -6.80 4.00
CA GLU A 303 -1.14 -5.92 5.14
C GLU A 303 0.14 -5.21 5.58
N ILE A 304 0.15 -3.87 5.58
CA ILE A 304 1.35 -3.07 5.87
C ILE A 304 1.25 -2.44 7.25
N ASP A 305 1.72 -3.15 8.28
CA ASP A 305 1.81 -2.56 9.61
C ASP A 305 2.99 -1.60 9.73
N ARG A 306 2.71 -0.47 10.38
CA ARG A 306 3.70 0.54 10.77
C ARG A 306 3.46 1.05 12.19
N THR A 307 2.19 1.24 12.55
CA THR A 307 1.81 1.97 13.76
C THR A 307 0.65 1.34 14.53
N MET A 308 0.09 0.23 14.05
CA MET A 308 -1.12 -0.39 14.59
C MET A 308 -0.86 -0.95 15.99
N SER A 309 -1.86 -0.98 16.87
CA SER A 309 -1.73 -1.71 18.14
C SER A 309 -1.84 -3.21 17.89
N TYR A 310 -1.15 -4.04 18.68
CA TYR A 310 -1.24 -5.50 18.53
C TYR A 310 -2.69 -6.00 18.64
N ALA A 311 -3.50 -5.41 19.53
CA ALA A 311 -4.93 -5.73 19.62
C ALA A 311 -5.70 -5.47 18.31
N ARG A 312 -5.36 -4.42 17.55
CA ARG A 312 -5.96 -4.15 16.23
C ARG A 312 -5.43 -5.07 15.13
N LEU A 313 -4.16 -5.50 15.21
CA LEU A 313 -3.61 -6.51 14.28
C LEU A 313 -4.30 -7.87 14.50
N LEU A 314 -4.48 -8.30 15.75
CA LEU A 314 -5.23 -9.52 16.09
C LEU A 314 -6.70 -9.41 15.66
N ALA A 315 -7.36 -8.26 15.89
CA ALA A 315 -8.72 -8.02 15.39
C ALA A 315 -8.83 -7.99 13.85
N LYS A 316 -7.74 -7.70 13.12
CA LYS A 316 -7.69 -7.94 11.66
C LYS A 316 -7.67 -9.44 11.35
N LEU A 317 -6.88 -10.26 12.06
CA LEU A 317 -6.89 -11.73 11.89
C LEU A 317 -8.29 -12.32 12.11
N GLU A 318 -8.96 -11.92 13.19
CA GLU A 318 -10.34 -12.32 13.51
C GLU A 318 -11.31 -11.97 12.36
N ARG A 319 -11.14 -10.80 11.74
CA ARG A 319 -11.94 -10.40 10.56
C ARG A 319 -11.61 -11.20 9.30
N TYR A 320 -10.36 -11.58 9.06
CA TYR A 320 -10.00 -12.45 7.93
C TYR A 320 -10.54 -13.87 8.12
N ASP A 321 -10.49 -14.43 9.33
CA ASP A 321 -11.08 -15.73 9.63
C ASP A 321 -12.62 -15.67 9.52
N ALA A 322 -13.26 -14.60 10.02
CA ALA A 322 -14.69 -14.35 9.81
C ALA A 322 -15.06 -14.17 8.33
N TYR A 323 -14.21 -13.54 7.51
CA TYR A 323 -14.41 -13.42 6.07
C TYR A 323 -14.24 -14.77 5.35
N ARG A 324 -13.26 -15.60 5.74
CA ARG A 324 -13.12 -16.97 5.23
C ARG A 324 -14.37 -17.81 5.49
N ASN A 325 -14.95 -17.67 6.68
CA ASN A 325 -16.14 -18.39 7.13
C ASN A 325 -17.46 -17.66 6.81
N ALA A 326 -17.43 -16.56 6.03
CA ALA A 326 -18.63 -15.80 5.70
C ALA A 326 -19.58 -16.65 4.81
N PRO A 327 -20.90 -16.60 5.05
CA PRO A 327 -21.85 -17.36 4.25
C PRO A 327 -21.86 -16.90 2.79
N PRO A 328 -22.23 -17.79 1.84
CA PRO A 328 -22.51 -17.44 0.45
C PRO A 328 -23.40 -16.20 0.30
N SER A 329 -23.00 -15.27 -0.54
CA SER A 329 -23.71 -14.02 -0.80
C SER A 329 -24.73 -14.19 -1.93
N GLY A 330 -26.01 -14.24 -1.59
CA GLY A 330 -27.14 -14.16 -2.54
C GLY A 330 -28.05 -15.39 -2.57
N ARG A 331 -29.17 -15.29 -3.31
CA ARG A 331 -29.96 -16.47 -3.70
C ARG A 331 -29.15 -17.23 -4.76
N GLY A 332 -28.54 -18.33 -4.36
CA GLY A 332 -27.74 -19.15 -5.29
C GLY A 332 -28.57 -19.64 -6.48
N ASN A 333 -27.97 -19.61 -7.67
CA ASN A 333 -28.51 -20.35 -8.82
C ASN A 333 -28.53 -21.84 -8.45
N ALA A 334 -29.71 -22.48 -8.47
CA ALA A 334 -29.87 -23.89 -8.09
C ALA A 334 -28.98 -24.86 -8.88
N ALA A 335 -28.49 -24.45 -10.05
CA ALA A 335 -27.57 -25.22 -10.90
C ALA A 335 -26.08 -25.16 -10.47
N ARG A 336 -25.69 -24.38 -9.45
CA ARG A 336 -24.28 -24.25 -9.01
C ARG A 336 -24.16 -24.49 -7.49
N PRO A 337 -23.13 -25.23 -7.02
CA PRO A 337 -22.82 -25.29 -5.59
C PRO A 337 -22.63 -23.88 -5.01
N PRO A 338 -23.21 -23.58 -3.84
CA PRO A 338 -23.09 -22.27 -3.22
C PRO A 338 -21.62 -22.01 -2.84
N ARG A 339 -21.12 -20.81 -3.18
CA ARG A 339 -19.74 -20.38 -2.92
C ARG A 339 -19.74 -19.18 -1.99
N SER A 340 -18.77 -19.09 -1.10
CA SER A 340 -18.54 -17.86 -0.33
C SER A 340 -18.01 -16.74 -1.26
N HIS A 341 -18.19 -15.48 -0.86
CA HIS A 341 -17.67 -14.33 -1.63
C HIS A 341 -16.18 -14.47 -1.99
N TRP A 342 -15.35 -15.00 -1.08
CA TRP A 342 -13.92 -15.20 -1.38
C TRP A 342 -13.68 -16.32 -2.41
N GLN A 343 -14.51 -17.36 -2.45
CA GLN A 343 -14.41 -18.42 -3.46
C GLN A 343 -14.86 -17.92 -4.84
N GLU A 344 -15.87 -17.05 -4.89
CA GLU A 344 -16.32 -16.42 -6.13
C GLU A 344 -15.24 -15.47 -6.67
N THR A 345 -14.57 -14.72 -5.79
CA THR A 345 -13.56 -13.72 -6.18
C THR A 345 -12.18 -14.31 -6.48
N TYR A 346 -11.69 -15.28 -5.69
CA TYR A 346 -10.28 -15.69 -5.69
C TYR A 346 -10.01 -17.17 -6.00
N ALA A 347 -10.99 -18.07 -5.85
CA ALA A 347 -10.81 -19.47 -6.23
C ALA A 347 -10.88 -19.68 -7.76
N GLY A 348 -11.46 -18.73 -8.49
CA GLY A 348 -11.61 -18.81 -9.95
C GLY A 348 -12.49 -20.00 -10.36
N PRO A 349 -12.14 -20.74 -11.43
CA PRO A 349 -12.94 -21.90 -11.85
C PRO A 349 -12.88 -23.05 -10.83
N SER A 350 -11.69 -23.32 -10.27
CA SER A 350 -11.45 -24.47 -9.37
C SER A 350 -12.00 -24.25 -7.97
N LEU A 351 -12.75 -25.23 -7.46
CA LEU A 351 -13.23 -25.26 -6.07
C LEU A 351 -12.14 -25.64 -5.05
N GLU A 352 -11.03 -26.22 -5.52
CA GLU A 352 -9.95 -26.74 -4.66
C GLU A 352 -8.91 -25.67 -4.29
N ARG A 353 -9.03 -24.45 -4.84
CA ARG A 353 -8.08 -23.40 -4.50
C ARG A 353 -8.19 -23.00 -3.02
N PRO A 354 -7.07 -22.98 -2.29
CA PRO A 354 -7.06 -22.55 -0.89
C PRO A 354 -7.46 -21.09 -0.75
N PHE A 355 -7.87 -20.70 0.46
CA PHE A 355 -8.05 -19.30 0.82
C PHE A 355 -6.75 -18.51 0.59
N PRO A 356 -6.81 -17.26 0.07
CA PRO A 356 -5.63 -16.42 -0.14
C PRO A 356 -4.73 -16.30 1.09
N GLN A 357 -3.42 -16.35 0.89
CA GLN A 357 -2.45 -16.26 1.99
C GLN A 357 -2.45 -14.84 2.59
N LEU A 358 -2.37 -14.71 3.91
CA LEU A 358 -2.35 -13.41 4.59
C LEU A 358 -0.92 -13.03 4.97
N LEU A 359 -0.40 -11.98 4.33
CA LEU A 359 0.99 -11.54 4.41
C LEU A 359 1.10 -10.19 5.14
N PHE A 360 1.64 -10.18 6.35
CA PHE A 360 1.93 -8.95 7.09
C PHE A 360 3.37 -8.48 6.86
N VAL A 361 3.53 -7.24 6.40
CA VAL A 361 4.83 -6.58 6.26
C VAL A 361 4.98 -5.50 7.32
N PHE A 362 5.88 -5.73 8.29
CA PHE A 362 6.23 -4.75 9.30
C PHE A 362 7.20 -3.72 8.72
N ALA A 363 6.75 -2.49 8.56
CA ALA A 363 7.53 -1.38 8.00
C ALA A 363 7.90 -0.35 9.08
N PRO A 364 9.04 0.37 8.94
CA PRO A 364 9.56 1.25 9.99
C PRO A 364 8.66 2.46 10.23
N ALA A 365 8.49 2.83 11.51
CA ALA A 365 7.74 4.02 11.91
C ALA A 365 8.43 4.78 13.06
N PRO A 366 8.46 6.12 13.02
CA PRO A 366 8.98 6.92 14.14
C PRO A 366 8.22 6.64 15.45
N ARG A 367 8.94 6.56 16.57
CA ARG A 367 8.37 6.36 17.92
C ARG A 367 7.56 5.06 18.08
N ARG A 368 7.95 4.02 17.34
CA ARG A 368 7.51 2.63 17.49
C ARG A 368 8.75 1.73 17.66
N ALA A 369 8.55 0.54 18.21
CA ALA A 369 9.58 -0.48 18.23
C ALA A 369 10.03 -0.84 16.80
N ALA A 370 11.27 -1.32 16.67
CA ALA A 370 11.82 -1.74 15.37
C ALA A 370 10.94 -2.83 14.73
N PRO A 371 10.86 -2.89 13.38
CA PRO A 371 10.05 -3.88 12.68
C PRO A 371 10.23 -5.32 13.16
N ASP A 372 11.48 -5.77 13.37
CA ASP A 372 11.77 -7.14 13.83
C ASP A 372 11.23 -7.41 15.25
N THR A 373 11.31 -6.42 16.16
CA THR A 373 10.69 -6.50 17.49
C THR A 373 9.16 -6.54 17.39
N ARG A 374 8.57 -5.79 16.45
CA ARG A 374 7.11 -5.81 16.23
C ARG A 374 6.64 -7.15 15.67
N GLU A 375 7.39 -7.71 14.74
CA GLU A 375 7.15 -9.03 14.17
C GLU A 375 7.21 -10.10 15.28
N ALA A 376 8.29 -10.14 16.07
CA ALA A 376 8.44 -11.08 17.19
C ALA A 376 7.29 -10.98 18.21
N THR A 377 6.98 -9.78 18.70
CA THR A 377 5.86 -9.57 19.65
C THR A 377 4.48 -9.85 19.03
N PHE A 378 4.34 -9.80 17.71
CA PHE A 378 3.13 -10.27 17.04
C PHE A 378 3.03 -11.80 17.08
N HIS A 379 4.10 -12.53 16.79
CA HIS A 379 4.14 -14.00 16.92
C HIS A 379 3.90 -14.49 18.35
N GLU A 380 4.44 -13.82 19.37
CA GLU A 380 4.17 -14.11 20.79
C GLU A 380 2.68 -14.02 21.17
N ARG A 381 1.91 -13.18 20.46
CA ARG A 381 0.51 -12.86 20.79
C ARG A 381 -0.50 -13.51 19.85
N ALA A 382 -0.10 -13.78 18.62
CA ALA A 382 -0.94 -14.41 17.62
C ALA A 382 -1.07 -15.91 17.93
N ARG A 383 -2.28 -16.33 18.34
CA ARG A 383 -2.56 -17.75 18.57
C ARG A 383 -2.44 -18.53 17.25
N PRO A 384 -1.99 -19.80 17.26
CA PRO A 384 -1.78 -20.59 16.04
C PRO A 384 -3.06 -21.26 15.50
N ASN A 385 -4.24 -20.97 16.07
CA ASN A 385 -5.48 -21.73 15.80
C ASN A 385 -6.36 -21.16 14.68
N TRP A 386 -5.82 -20.31 13.81
CA TRP A 386 -6.54 -19.75 12.66
C TRP A 386 -6.66 -20.77 11.53
N ARG A 387 -7.76 -20.72 10.75
CA ARG A 387 -7.90 -21.53 9.52
C ARG A 387 -7.27 -20.88 8.30
N ILE A 388 -6.51 -19.81 8.48
CA ILE A 388 -5.83 -19.05 7.43
C ILE A 388 -4.31 -19.12 7.63
N THR A 389 -3.56 -19.20 6.53
CA THR A 389 -2.09 -19.10 6.59
C THR A 389 -1.72 -17.63 6.79
N VAL A 390 -1.14 -17.33 7.95
CA VAL A 390 -0.62 -16.00 8.27
C VAL A 390 0.90 -16.04 8.26
N ALA A 391 1.51 -15.31 7.33
CA ALA A 391 2.96 -15.15 7.26
C ALA A 391 3.34 -13.69 7.47
N THR A 392 4.53 -13.47 8.03
CA THR A 392 5.05 -12.14 8.35
C THR A 392 6.43 -11.94 7.77
N THR A 393 6.78 -10.69 7.50
CA THR A 393 8.16 -10.27 7.26
C THR A 393 8.36 -8.82 7.70
N THR A 394 9.59 -8.32 7.63
CA THR A 394 9.86 -6.88 7.75
C THR A 394 10.14 -6.31 6.37
N LEU A 395 9.77 -5.05 6.14
CA LEU A 395 10.01 -4.39 4.85
C LEU A 395 11.50 -4.42 4.47
N HIS A 396 12.40 -4.31 5.45
CA HIS A 396 13.84 -4.45 5.23
C HIS A 396 14.22 -5.82 4.67
N ARG A 397 13.77 -6.91 5.30
CA ARG A 397 14.05 -8.28 4.83
C ARG A 397 13.46 -8.52 3.44
N LEU A 398 12.23 -8.07 3.20
CA LEU A 398 11.56 -8.23 1.91
C LEU A 398 12.27 -7.48 0.78
N THR A 399 12.65 -6.22 1.00
CA THR A 399 13.30 -5.37 -0.02
C THR A 399 14.76 -5.72 -0.32
N HIS A 400 15.47 -6.38 0.60
CA HIS A 400 16.85 -6.84 0.37
C HIS A 400 16.92 -8.32 -0.06
N GLY A 401 15.96 -9.13 0.40
CA GLY A 401 15.91 -10.55 0.09
C GLY A 401 15.13 -10.89 -1.17
N GLY A 402 14.09 -10.14 -1.52
CA GLY A 402 13.09 -10.54 -2.52
C GLY A 402 11.96 -11.36 -1.91
N ALA A 403 10.78 -11.35 -2.54
CA ALA A 403 9.59 -12.06 -2.06
C ALA A 403 9.64 -13.59 -2.26
N ASP A 404 10.46 -14.05 -3.20
CA ASP A 404 10.73 -15.46 -3.54
C ASP A 404 11.64 -16.16 -2.51
N ARG A 405 12.47 -15.39 -1.77
CA ARG A 405 13.45 -15.91 -0.81
C ARG A 405 12.86 -16.26 0.56
N PRO A 406 13.59 -17.00 1.42
CA PRO A 406 13.17 -17.33 2.78
C PRO A 406 13.15 -16.09 3.71
N VAL A 407 12.22 -15.18 3.46
CA VAL A 407 11.99 -13.95 4.23
C VAL A 407 10.71 -14.01 5.07
N TRP A 408 9.84 -15.00 4.83
CA TRP A 408 8.52 -15.11 5.46
C TRP A 408 8.53 -16.05 6.67
N ARG A 409 8.10 -15.57 7.84
CA ARG A 409 7.90 -16.39 9.04
C ARG A 409 6.41 -16.69 9.23
N VAL A 410 6.04 -17.94 9.46
CA VAL A 410 4.63 -18.35 9.57
C VAL A 410 4.18 -18.42 11.03
N VAL A 411 3.03 -17.82 11.34
CA VAL A 411 2.45 -17.83 12.70
C VAL A 411 2.20 -19.28 13.13
N GLY A 412 2.71 -19.65 14.30
CA GLY A 412 2.57 -21.00 14.84
C GLY A 412 3.58 -22.04 14.35
N HIS A 413 4.53 -21.68 13.48
CA HIS A 413 5.51 -22.60 12.87
C HIS A 413 6.97 -22.26 13.20
N GLY A 414 7.24 -21.78 14.42
CA GLY A 414 8.60 -21.51 14.91
C GLY A 414 9.18 -20.16 14.47
N GLU A 415 10.51 -20.04 14.48
CA GLU A 415 11.27 -18.89 13.99
C GLU A 415 11.67 -19.02 12.50
N ASP A 416 11.58 -20.23 11.94
CA ASP A 416 12.06 -20.56 10.61
C ASP A 416 11.38 -19.73 9.52
N ARG A 417 12.19 -19.23 8.58
CA ARG A 417 11.71 -18.48 7.42
C ARG A 417 11.66 -19.35 6.17
N ARG A 418 10.66 -19.06 5.34
CA ARG A 418 10.26 -19.86 4.17
C ARG A 418 10.08 -18.95 2.96
N ALA A 419 10.31 -19.50 1.78
CA ALA A 419 9.92 -18.88 0.52
C ALA A 419 8.40 -18.79 0.42
N LEU A 420 7.87 -17.82 -0.33
CA LEU A 420 6.43 -17.64 -0.55
C LEU A 420 5.75 -18.92 -1.10
N THR A 421 6.44 -19.63 -1.98
CA THR A 421 6.02 -20.92 -2.56
C THR A 421 6.09 -22.11 -1.59
N ALA A 422 6.83 -21.98 -0.49
CA ALA A 422 7.02 -23.00 0.54
C ALA A 422 6.19 -22.74 1.81
N LEU A 423 5.28 -21.76 1.77
CA LEU A 423 4.33 -21.50 2.84
C LEU A 423 3.27 -22.61 2.90
N PRO A 424 2.81 -23.00 4.12
CA PRO A 424 1.82 -24.05 4.24
C PRO A 424 0.51 -23.60 3.60
N LYS A 425 -0.07 -24.45 2.75
CA LYS A 425 -1.44 -24.24 2.26
C LYS A 425 -2.39 -24.23 3.48
N PRO A 426 -3.32 -23.27 3.58
CA PRO A 426 -4.28 -23.26 4.68
C PRO A 426 -5.15 -24.52 4.62
N ARG A 427 -5.41 -25.10 5.79
CA ARG A 427 -6.26 -26.28 5.95
C ARG A 427 -7.73 -25.99 5.65
#